data_AF-A0A8S3J3K8-F1
#
_entry.id   AF-A0A8S3J3K8-F1
#
_cell.length_a   1.000
_cell.length_b   1.000
_cell.length_c   1.000
_cell.angle_alpha   90.00
_cell.angle_beta   90.00
_cell.angle_gamma   90.00
#
_symmetry.space_group_name_H-M   'P 1'
#
loop_
_entity.id
_entity.type
_entity.pdbx_description
1 polymer ?
#
loop_
_entity_poly.entity_id
_entity_poly.type
_entity_poly.pdbx_seq_one_letter_code
_entity_poly.pdbx_strand_id
1 'polypeptide(L)'
;KRLRERDDEQTKKKFKAKPVSHESDRSKLSVEELRKRSRHVYLKSRKEKKIDELEQELADEDYLFRGVKLTEREEEDIKLKRIALKLAREHDRAQQMENVDRYHMPTGKSDETSKNDRYREDNRYSDAKANGQSGQNFEQRKWEDEVIHTALPHFGSLDKDAISKQPKYDYILDEEIQFVQQLTIPGINEFLQQKEKSKLQEHDDENKRKYRTLLESRKTLPIYKFREDLMSAIRDHQVLIIEGETGSGKT
;
A
#
# COMPACT_ATOMS: atom_id res chain seq x y z
N LYS A 1 44.43 -22.19 47.96
CA LYS A 1 44.23 -22.20 46.47
C LYS A 1 42.98 -22.97 46.02
N ARG A 2 42.67 -24.15 46.59
CA ARG A 2 41.53 -25.01 46.16
C ARG A 2 40.11 -24.51 46.44
N LEU A 3 39.91 -23.49 47.30
CA LEU A 3 38.56 -22.95 47.56
C LEU A 3 38.15 -21.93 46.48
N ARG A 4 39.07 -21.02 46.11
CA ARG A 4 38.83 -20.00 45.07
C ARG A 4 38.55 -20.60 43.70
N GLU A 5 39.28 -21.63 43.28
CA GLU A 5 39.01 -22.32 42.00
C GLU A 5 37.61 -22.95 41.97
N ARG A 6 37.13 -23.46 43.11
CA ARG A 6 35.81 -24.10 43.22
C ARG A 6 34.68 -23.06 43.14
N ASP A 7 34.88 -21.90 43.74
CA ASP A 7 33.94 -20.78 43.69
C ASP A 7 33.92 -20.12 42.29
N ASP A 8 35.08 -20.03 41.63
CA ASP A 8 35.20 -19.53 40.25
C ASP A 8 34.54 -20.46 39.21
N GLU A 9 34.59 -21.78 39.43
CA GLU A 9 33.92 -22.77 38.57
C GLU A 9 32.39 -22.83 38.77
N GLN A 10 31.93 -22.63 40.01
CA GLN A 10 30.49 -22.54 40.35
C GLN A 10 29.84 -21.28 39.77
N THR A 11 30.56 -20.15 39.78
CA THR A 11 30.05 -18.86 39.28
C THR A 11 30.12 -18.75 37.74
N LYS A 12 31.12 -19.35 37.08
CA LYS A 12 31.25 -19.32 35.61
C LYS A 12 30.19 -20.15 34.86
N LYS A 13 29.57 -21.16 35.48
CA LYS A 13 28.59 -22.02 34.77
C LYS A 13 27.19 -21.43 34.64
N LYS A 14 26.83 -20.38 35.40
CA LYS A 14 25.46 -19.83 35.39
C LYS A 14 25.22 -18.68 34.40
N PHE A 15 26.26 -18.10 33.81
CA PHE A 15 26.16 -16.99 32.86
C PHE A 15 26.57 -17.35 31.42
N LYS A 16 26.55 -18.63 31.05
CA LYS A 16 26.52 -19.00 29.63
C LYS A 16 25.08 -18.94 29.14
N ALA A 17 24.56 -17.72 29.00
CA ALA A 17 23.47 -17.49 28.05
C ALA A 17 23.98 -17.98 26.70
N LYS A 18 23.36 -19.04 26.16
CA LYS A 18 23.57 -19.40 24.75
C LYS A 18 23.32 -18.12 23.96
N PRO A 19 24.27 -17.65 23.11
CA PRO A 19 23.95 -16.57 22.19
C PRO A 19 22.79 -17.06 21.34
N VAL A 20 21.60 -16.50 21.57
CA VAL A 20 20.45 -16.73 20.70
C VAL A 20 20.89 -16.18 19.37
N SER A 21 21.13 -17.07 18.40
CA SER A 21 21.54 -16.76 17.04
C SER A 21 20.41 -16.05 16.29
N HIS A 22 20.17 -14.80 16.65
CA HIS A 22 19.27 -13.87 15.96
C HIS A 22 20.05 -12.71 15.32
N GLU A 23 21.37 -12.86 15.17
CA GLU A 23 22.25 -11.84 14.59
C GLU A 23 22.07 -11.68 13.07
N SER A 24 21.53 -12.70 12.38
CA SER A 24 21.42 -12.71 10.91
C SER A 24 20.34 -11.78 10.34
N ASP A 25 19.36 -11.40 11.16
CA ASP A 25 18.24 -10.54 10.72
C ASP A 25 18.32 -9.12 11.29
N ARG A 26 18.98 -8.93 12.44
CA ARG A 26 19.18 -7.59 13.04
C ARG A 26 20.10 -6.70 12.21
N SER A 27 21.04 -7.30 11.48
CA SER A 27 22.04 -6.61 10.66
C SER A 27 21.47 -6.04 9.35
N LYS A 28 20.22 -6.38 8.98
CA LYS A 28 19.57 -5.92 7.74
C LYS A 28 18.55 -4.80 7.96
N LEU A 29 18.18 -4.52 9.21
CA LEU A 29 17.12 -3.57 9.54
C LEU A 29 17.74 -2.22 9.91
N SER A 30 17.12 -1.15 9.43
CA SER A 30 17.50 0.20 9.84
C SER A 30 17.33 0.36 11.36
N VAL A 31 18.17 1.21 11.98
CA VAL A 31 18.02 1.60 13.40
C VAL A 31 16.59 2.07 13.69
N GLU A 32 15.95 2.72 12.72
CA GLU A 32 14.58 3.19 12.85
C GLU A 32 13.56 2.05 12.92
N GLU A 33 13.75 0.99 12.14
CA GLU A 33 12.90 -0.20 12.18
C GLU A 33 13.08 -0.96 13.49
N LEU A 34 14.30 -1.02 14.02
CA LEU A 34 14.58 -1.59 15.33
C LEU A 34 13.88 -0.80 16.46
N ARG A 35 13.86 0.54 16.37
CA ARG A 35 13.10 1.39 17.30
C ARG A 35 11.60 1.13 17.21
N LYS A 36 11.05 1.05 15.99
CA LYS A 36 9.63 0.72 15.78
C LYS A 36 9.30 -0.62 16.43
N ARG A 37 10.05 -1.68 16.15
CA ARG A 37 9.82 -3.01 16.74
C ARG A 37 9.92 -3.00 18.27
N SER A 38 10.93 -2.32 18.81
CA SER A 38 11.08 -2.13 20.26
C SER A 38 9.85 -1.42 20.87
N ARG A 39 9.37 -0.36 20.22
CA ARG A 39 8.18 0.39 20.65
C ARG A 39 6.93 -0.48 20.62
N HIS A 40 6.72 -1.30 19.60
CA HIS A 40 5.57 -2.21 19.54
C HIS A 40 5.58 -3.21 20.69
N VAL A 41 6.73 -3.83 20.97
CA VAL A 41 6.90 -4.75 22.10
C VAL A 41 6.62 -4.04 23.42
N TYR A 42 7.18 -2.84 23.61
CA TYR A 42 6.96 -2.04 24.81
C TYR A 42 5.48 -1.68 24.99
N LEU A 43 4.80 -1.21 23.95
CA LEU A 43 3.39 -0.81 24.02
C LEU A 43 2.49 -1.99 24.39
N LYS A 44 2.76 -3.18 23.86
CA LYS A 44 2.04 -4.40 24.23
C LYS A 44 2.18 -4.70 25.72
N SER A 45 3.42 -4.82 26.21
CA SER A 45 3.67 -5.08 27.65
C SER A 45 3.22 -3.92 28.56
N ARG A 46 3.25 -2.68 28.06
CA ARG A 46 2.82 -1.50 28.81
C ARG A 46 1.30 -1.46 28.96
N LYS A 47 0.55 -1.85 27.93
CA LYS A 47 -0.90 -2.01 27.98
C LYS A 47 -1.30 -3.01 29.06
N GLU A 48 -0.72 -4.21 29.04
CA GLU A 48 -0.99 -5.27 30.03
C GLU A 48 -0.74 -4.75 31.45
N LYS A 49 0.45 -4.17 31.70
CA LYS A 49 0.78 -3.60 33.01
C LYS A 49 -0.17 -2.50 33.46
N LYS A 50 -0.68 -1.66 32.54
CA LYS A 50 -1.57 -0.56 32.92
C LYS A 50 -2.98 -1.06 33.24
N ILE A 51 -3.44 -2.12 32.59
CA ILE A 51 -4.69 -2.79 32.94
C ILE A 51 -4.55 -3.40 34.35
N ASP A 52 -3.46 -4.14 34.61
CA ASP A 52 -3.21 -4.73 35.94
C ASP A 52 -3.12 -3.66 37.04
N GLU A 53 -2.44 -2.54 36.76
CA GLU A 53 -2.35 -1.39 37.67
C GLU A 53 -3.73 -0.79 37.98
N LEU A 54 -4.60 -0.63 36.97
CA LEU A 54 -5.98 -0.15 37.15
C LEU A 54 -6.84 -1.14 37.94
N GLU A 55 -6.64 -2.45 37.77
CA GLU A 55 -7.33 -3.48 38.54
C GLU A 55 -6.94 -3.43 40.02
N GLN A 56 -5.64 -3.28 40.29
CA GLN A 56 -5.12 -3.16 41.65
C GLN A 56 -5.61 -1.85 42.30
N GLU A 57 -5.56 -0.73 41.57
CA GLU A 57 -6.05 0.56 42.06
C GLU A 57 -7.53 0.48 42.47
N LEU A 58 -8.39 -0.13 41.65
CA LEU A 58 -9.80 -0.34 42.00
C LEU A 58 -9.98 -1.28 43.20
N ALA A 59 -9.17 -2.35 43.30
CA ALA A 59 -9.23 -3.29 44.41
C ALA A 59 -8.81 -2.63 45.73
N ASP A 60 -7.78 -1.78 45.68
CA ASP A 60 -7.30 -1.00 46.83
C ASP A 60 -8.33 0.06 47.24
N GLU A 61 -8.99 0.73 46.29
CA GLU A 61 -10.09 1.67 46.59
C GLU A 61 -11.27 0.97 47.29
N ASP A 62 -11.72 -0.17 46.76
CA ASP A 62 -12.81 -0.96 47.34
C ASP A 62 -12.46 -1.54 48.73
N TYR A 63 -11.16 -1.76 49.00
CA TYR A 63 -10.67 -2.24 50.29
C TYR A 63 -10.50 -1.10 51.30
N LEU A 64 -9.80 -0.03 50.91
CA LEU A 64 -9.40 1.07 51.78
C LEU A 64 -10.59 1.94 52.20
N PHE A 65 -11.53 2.19 51.29
CA PHE A 65 -12.69 3.06 51.53
C PHE A 65 -13.96 2.30 51.91
N ARG A 66 -13.84 1.02 52.26
CA ARG A 66 -14.98 0.21 52.68
C ARG A 66 -15.65 0.79 53.93
N GLY A 67 -16.87 1.29 53.78
CA GLY A 67 -17.68 1.85 54.87
C GLY A 67 -17.50 3.35 55.10
N VAL A 68 -16.68 4.03 54.29
CA VAL A 68 -16.58 5.50 54.27
C VAL A 68 -17.60 6.04 53.25
N LYS A 69 -18.23 7.19 53.56
CA LYS A 69 -19.05 7.90 52.58
C LYS A 69 -18.12 8.65 51.62
N LEU A 70 -18.10 8.24 50.36
CA LEU A 70 -17.33 8.91 49.32
C LEU A 70 -18.01 10.22 48.90
N THR A 71 -17.21 11.14 48.40
CA THR A 71 -17.72 12.35 47.75
C THR A 71 -18.24 12.02 46.35
N GLU A 72 -19.15 12.86 45.83
CA GLU A 72 -19.72 12.67 44.49
C GLU A 72 -18.64 12.57 43.41
N ARG A 73 -17.57 13.38 43.51
CA ARG A 73 -16.43 13.35 42.58
C ARG A 73 -15.66 12.03 42.63
N GLU A 74 -15.39 11.51 43.83
CA GLU A 74 -14.69 10.24 43.98
C GLU A 74 -15.54 9.08 43.45
N GLU A 75 -16.86 9.10 43.67
CA GLU A 75 -17.75 8.11 43.08
C GLU A 75 -17.74 8.14 41.55
N GLU A 76 -17.73 9.33 40.96
CA GLU A 76 -17.60 9.51 39.50
C GLU A 76 -16.27 8.99 38.98
N ASP A 77 -15.16 9.29 39.66
CA ASP A 77 -13.83 8.81 39.30
C ASP A 77 -13.76 7.28 39.33
N ILE A 78 -14.28 6.65 40.38
CA ILE A 78 -14.36 5.18 40.49
C ILE A 78 -15.22 4.60 39.36
N LYS A 79 -16.36 5.23 39.04
CA LYS A 79 -17.22 4.82 37.92
C LYS A 79 -16.46 4.90 36.59
N LEU A 80 -15.73 5.99 36.35
CA LEU A 80 -14.91 6.17 35.14
C LEU A 80 -13.80 5.12 35.03
N LYS A 81 -13.07 4.84 36.12
CA LYS A 81 -12.05 3.78 36.16
C LYS A 81 -12.63 2.40 35.86
N ARG A 82 -13.78 2.06 36.44
CA ARG A 82 -14.50 0.80 36.16
C ARG A 82 -14.95 0.70 34.69
N ILE A 83 -15.44 1.79 34.11
CA ILE A 83 -15.83 1.85 32.69
C ILE A 83 -14.59 1.66 31.80
N ALA A 84 -13.48 2.35 32.10
CA ALA A 84 -12.23 2.22 31.37
C ALA A 84 -11.69 0.78 31.40
N LEU A 85 -11.72 0.12 32.56
CA LEU A 85 -11.35 -1.28 32.70
C LEU A 85 -12.23 -2.21 31.83
N LYS A 86 -13.54 -2.00 31.88
CA LYS A 86 -14.51 -2.78 31.10
C LYS A 86 -14.25 -2.65 29.61
N LEU A 87 -14.09 -1.42 29.12
CA LEU A 87 -13.76 -1.13 27.72
C LEU A 87 -12.44 -1.76 27.29
N ALA A 88 -11.40 -1.69 28.12
CA ALA A 88 -10.10 -2.31 27.83
C ALA A 88 -10.22 -3.84 27.68
N ARG A 89 -10.96 -4.50 28.59
CA ARG A 89 -11.20 -5.95 28.53
C ARG A 89 -12.09 -6.35 27.34
N GLU A 90 -13.09 -5.55 27.01
CA GLU A 90 -13.94 -5.77 25.83
C GLU A 90 -13.14 -5.66 24.52
N HIS A 91 -12.26 -4.66 24.43
CA HIS A 91 -11.34 -4.53 23.31
C HIS A 91 -10.44 -5.77 23.16
N ASP A 92 -9.89 -6.30 24.26
CA ASP A 92 -9.06 -7.52 24.22
C ASP A 92 -9.84 -8.75 23.77
N ARG A 93 -11.10 -8.89 24.19
CA ARG A 93 -11.98 -9.97 23.72
C ARG A 93 -12.30 -9.83 22.23
N ALA A 94 -12.62 -8.62 21.77
CA ALA A 94 -12.91 -8.36 20.36
C ALA A 94 -11.70 -8.69 19.47
N GLN A 95 -10.49 -8.34 19.90
CA GLN A 95 -9.25 -8.70 19.19
C GLN A 95 -9.02 -10.21 19.12
N GLN A 96 -9.40 -10.96 20.16
CA GLN A 96 -9.33 -12.43 20.13
C GLN A 96 -10.32 -13.01 19.13
N MET A 97 -11.55 -12.49 19.08
CA MET A 97 -12.58 -12.93 18.12
C MET A 97 -12.19 -12.64 16.67
N GLU A 98 -11.66 -11.45 16.38
CA GLU A 98 -11.18 -11.09 15.04
C GLU A 98 -10.09 -12.05 14.51
N ASN A 99 -9.25 -12.58 15.41
CA ASN A 99 -8.20 -13.53 15.06
C ASN A 99 -8.74 -14.94 14.76
N VAL A 100 -9.96 -15.29 15.21
CA VAL A 100 -10.57 -16.62 15.05
C VAL A 100 -11.18 -16.80 13.66
N ASP A 101 -11.69 -15.74 13.04
CA ASP A 101 -12.47 -15.83 11.78
C ASP A 101 -11.63 -15.75 10.49
N ARG A 102 -10.30 -15.74 10.59
CA ARG A 102 -9.43 -15.60 9.41
C ARG A 102 -9.24 -16.94 8.70
N TYR A 103 -9.78 -17.05 7.48
CA TYR A 103 -9.64 -18.24 6.62
C TYR A 103 -8.17 -18.54 6.34
N HIS A 104 -7.74 -19.77 6.63
CA HIS A 104 -6.38 -20.24 6.42
C HIS A 104 -6.32 -21.11 5.15
N MET A 105 -5.68 -20.59 4.09
CA MET A 105 -5.36 -21.41 2.92
C MET A 105 -4.28 -22.43 3.25
N PRO A 106 -4.51 -23.75 3.08
CA PRO A 106 -3.48 -24.74 3.25
C PRO A 106 -2.29 -24.43 2.33
N THR A 107 -1.12 -24.16 2.91
CA THR A 107 0.11 -24.12 2.13
C THR A 107 0.47 -25.56 1.82
N GLY A 108 0.57 -25.94 0.54
CA GLY A 108 0.78 -27.34 0.10
C GLY A 108 2.12 -27.98 0.49
N LYS A 109 2.78 -27.51 1.56
CA LYS A 109 4.01 -28.09 2.11
C LYS A 109 3.64 -29.21 3.09
N SER A 110 3.75 -30.43 2.60
CA SER A 110 3.49 -31.68 3.32
C SER A 110 4.62 -32.05 4.29
N ASP A 111 4.94 -31.17 5.24
CA ASP A 111 5.79 -31.56 6.37
C ASP A 111 4.89 -31.84 7.57
N GLU A 112 5.05 -33.01 8.22
CA GLU A 112 4.25 -33.47 9.36
C GLU A 112 4.26 -32.52 10.59
N THR A 113 5.16 -31.54 10.59
CA THR A 113 5.22 -30.41 11.55
C THR A 113 4.18 -29.31 11.28
N SER A 114 3.50 -29.34 10.14
CA SER A 114 2.51 -28.34 9.68
C SER A 114 1.09 -28.62 10.17
N LYS A 115 0.92 -29.06 11.42
CA LYS A 115 -0.43 -29.17 12.05
C LYS A 115 -0.77 -27.95 12.91
N ASN A 116 0.19 -27.07 13.13
CA ASN A 116 0.06 -25.85 13.92
C ASN A 116 0.55 -24.61 13.14
N ASP A 117 0.42 -24.62 11.82
CA ASP A 117 0.64 -23.42 11.01
C ASP A 117 -0.58 -22.51 11.21
N ARG A 118 -0.58 -21.77 12.33
CA ARG A 118 -1.54 -20.69 12.53
C ARG A 118 -1.18 -19.61 11.52
N TYR A 119 -2.18 -19.06 10.86
CA TYR A 119 -2.02 -17.92 9.96
C TYR A 119 -1.13 -16.86 10.63
N ARG A 120 0.08 -16.72 10.09
CA ARG A 120 0.96 -15.61 10.43
C ARG A 120 0.64 -14.57 9.37
N GLU A 121 -0.13 -13.57 9.75
CA GLU A 121 -0.35 -12.40 8.89
C GLU A 121 1.03 -11.94 8.45
N ASP A 122 1.29 -12.03 7.15
CA ASP A 122 2.59 -11.69 6.62
C ASP A 122 2.77 -10.19 6.87
N ASN A 123 3.55 -9.88 7.90
CA ASN A 123 3.63 -8.54 8.48
C ASN A 123 4.15 -7.49 7.47
N ARG A 124 4.52 -7.94 6.26
CA ARG A 124 4.71 -7.12 5.06
C ARG A 124 3.51 -6.22 4.74
N TYR A 125 2.28 -6.63 5.08
CA TYR A 125 1.07 -5.78 4.92
C TYR A 125 0.96 -4.70 6.01
N SER A 126 1.35 -4.99 7.25
CA SER A 126 1.27 -4.01 8.36
C SER A 126 2.48 -3.06 8.39
N ASP A 127 3.68 -3.54 8.00
CA ASP A 127 4.90 -2.74 7.89
C ASP A 127 4.77 -1.63 6.82
N ALA A 128 3.96 -1.84 5.77
CA ALA A 128 3.67 -0.82 4.76
C ALA A 128 2.79 0.33 5.27
N LYS A 129 1.82 0.03 6.15
CA LYS A 129 1.04 1.06 6.88
C LYS A 129 1.93 1.84 7.85
N ALA A 130 2.90 1.19 8.49
CA ALA A 130 3.83 1.82 9.43
C ALA A 130 4.96 2.65 8.76
N ASN A 131 5.20 2.45 7.45
CA ASN A 131 6.20 3.17 6.66
C ASN A 131 5.63 4.32 5.81
N GLY A 132 4.36 4.71 6.01
CA GLY A 132 3.75 5.84 5.30
C GLY A 132 3.51 5.59 3.81
N GLN A 133 3.62 4.34 3.34
CA GLN A 133 3.33 3.94 1.96
C GLN A 133 1.85 3.62 1.73
N SER A 134 1.00 3.76 2.75
CA SER A 134 -0.45 3.66 2.63
C SER A 134 -1.05 4.92 2.00
N GLY A 135 -0.71 5.19 0.74
CA GLY A 135 -1.44 6.16 -0.09
C GLY A 135 -2.80 5.60 -0.52
N GLN A 136 -3.68 6.45 -1.07
CA GLN A 136 -5.07 6.09 -1.44
C GLN A 136 -5.20 4.92 -2.44
N ASN A 137 -4.09 4.46 -3.06
CA ASN A 137 -4.07 3.39 -4.05
C ASN A 137 -3.06 2.27 -3.71
N PHE A 138 -2.73 2.06 -2.42
CA PHE A 138 -1.73 1.08 -2.02
C PHE A 138 -2.12 -0.35 -2.41
N GLU A 139 -3.38 -0.73 -2.18
CA GLU A 139 -3.92 -2.05 -2.52
C GLU A 139 -3.95 -2.26 -4.03
N GLN A 140 -4.31 -1.23 -4.80
CA GLN A 140 -4.34 -1.26 -6.26
C GLN A 140 -2.94 -1.49 -6.86
N ARG A 141 -1.93 -0.73 -6.40
CA ARG A 141 -0.54 -0.88 -6.87
C ARG A 141 0.06 -2.24 -6.53
N LYS A 142 -0.25 -2.76 -5.34
CA LYS A 142 0.14 -4.11 -4.92
C LYS A 142 -0.46 -5.17 -5.82
N TRP A 143 -1.75 -5.03 -6.15
CA TRP A 143 -2.42 -5.93 -7.07
C TRP A 143 -1.82 -5.86 -8.47
N GLU A 144 -1.53 -4.65 -8.97
CA GLU A 144 -0.84 -4.46 -10.25
C GLU A 144 0.54 -5.10 -10.26
N ASP A 145 1.36 -4.91 -9.21
CA ASP A 145 2.67 -5.53 -9.07
C ASP A 145 2.58 -7.07 -9.04
N GLU A 146 1.60 -7.63 -8.33
CA GLU A 146 1.37 -9.08 -8.27
C GLU A 146 0.91 -9.64 -9.62
N VAL A 147 0.02 -8.93 -10.32
CA VAL A 147 -0.43 -9.29 -11.67
C VAL A 147 0.72 -9.21 -12.66
N ILE A 148 1.54 -8.16 -12.61
CA ILE A 148 2.74 -8.00 -13.46
C ILE A 148 3.74 -9.12 -13.17
N HIS A 149 4.01 -9.42 -11.89
CA HIS A 149 4.96 -10.44 -11.50
C HIS A 149 4.48 -11.86 -11.86
N THR A 150 3.17 -12.11 -11.86
CA THR A 150 2.61 -13.39 -12.30
C THR A 150 2.53 -13.49 -13.82
N ALA A 151 2.25 -12.39 -14.51
CA ALA A 151 2.18 -12.32 -15.97
C ALA A 151 3.57 -12.36 -16.63
N LEU A 152 4.62 -11.90 -15.94
CA LEU A 152 6.00 -11.95 -16.42
C LEU A 152 6.72 -13.17 -15.80
N PRO A 153 6.75 -14.33 -16.49
CA PRO A 153 7.47 -15.49 -16.00
C PRO A 153 8.99 -15.22 -16.01
N HIS A 154 9.62 -15.19 -14.84
CA HIS A 154 11.07 -15.11 -14.72
C HIS A 154 11.68 -16.51 -14.73
N PHE A 155 12.21 -16.95 -15.88
CA PHE A 155 12.93 -18.22 -16.01
C PHE A 155 14.46 -18.01 -15.99
N GLY A 156 15.13 -18.57 -14.98
CA GLY A 156 16.57 -18.89 -15.03
C GLY A 156 17.58 -17.74 -14.84
N SER A 157 18.79 -18.11 -14.40
CA SER A 157 19.91 -17.19 -14.16
C SER A 157 20.71 -16.80 -15.42
N LEU A 158 20.37 -17.36 -16.58
CA LEU A 158 21.04 -17.12 -17.87
C LEU A 158 20.49 -15.89 -18.61
N ASP A 159 19.29 -15.43 -18.28
CA ASP A 159 18.61 -14.33 -18.99
C ASP A 159 18.91 -12.94 -18.43
N LYS A 160 19.69 -12.84 -17.33
CA LYS A 160 20.10 -11.54 -16.75
C LYS A 160 20.92 -10.70 -17.73
N ASP A 161 21.75 -11.33 -18.55
CA ASP A 161 22.59 -10.66 -19.54
C ASP A 161 21.86 -10.39 -20.86
N ALA A 162 20.70 -11.02 -21.08
CA ALA A 162 19.84 -10.80 -22.24
C ALA A 162 18.88 -9.62 -22.02
N ILE A 163 18.39 -9.43 -20.79
CA ILE A 163 17.52 -8.30 -20.42
C ILE A 163 18.26 -6.95 -20.53
N SER A 164 19.57 -6.90 -20.25
CA SER A 164 20.36 -5.66 -20.37
C SER A 164 20.64 -5.24 -21.82
N LYS A 165 20.47 -6.16 -22.79
CA LYS A 165 20.76 -5.96 -24.22
C LYS A 165 19.52 -5.69 -25.08
N GLN A 166 18.32 -5.87 -24.53
CA GLN A 166 17.08 -5.50 -25.22
C GLN A 166 17.03 -3.96 -25.37
N PRO A 167 16.68 -3.42 -26.55
CA PRO A 167 16.44 -1.99 -26.68
C PRO A 167 15.33 -1.60 -25.71
N LYS A 168 15.62 -0.62 -24.85
CA LYS A 168 14.68 -0.12 -23.84
C LYS A 168 13.56 0.62 -24.57
N TYR A 169 12.44 -0.04 -24.81
CA TYR A 169 11.23 0.61 -25.28
C TYR A 169 10.60 1.34 -24.10
N ASP A 170 10.37 2.64 -24.24
CA ASP A 170 9.54 3.38 -23.30
C ASP A 170 8.08 3.01 -23.59
N TYR A 171 7.41 2.49 -22.56
CA TYR A 171 5.97 2.27 -22.63
C TYR A 171 5.28 3.62 -22.70
N ILE A 172 4.67 3.93 -23.84
CA ILE A 172 3.68 5.00 -23.95
C ILE A 172 2.40 4.41 -23.39
N LEU A 173 2.20 4.59 -22.08
CA LEU A 173 0.92 4.28 -21.46
C LEU A 173 -0.05 5.38 -21.91
N ASP A 174 -1.12 4.99 -22.59
CA ASP A 174 -2.24 5.90 -22.85
C ASP A 174 -2.73 6.42 -21.50
N GLU A 175 -2.89 7.75 -21.39
CA GLU A 175 -3.24 8.40 -20.13
C GLU A 175 -4.50 7.78 -19.52
N GLU A 176 -4.47 7.59 -18.21
CA GLU A 176 -5.55 6.99 -17.42
C GLU A 176 -6.92 7.58 -17.81
N ILE A 177 -7.92 6.71 -17.94
CA ILE A 177 -9.28 7.07 -18.34
C ILE A 177 -9.78 8.21 -17.43
N GLN A 178 -10.11 9.35 -18.06
CA GLN A 178 -10.58 10.61 -17.43
C GLN A 178 -11.71 10.42 -16.40
N PHE A 179 -12.43 9.29 -16.48
CA PHE A 179 -13.47 8.87 -15.55
C PHE A 179 -12.98 8.65 -14.10
N VAL A 180 -11.74 8.20 -13.90
CA VAL A 180 -11.23 7.88 -12.54
C VAL A 180 -10.96 9.15 -11.71
N GLN A 181 -10.69 10.29 -12.35
CA GLN A 181 -10.40 11.55 -11.66
C GLN A 181 -11.63 12.19 -10.97
N GLN A 182 -12.85 11.88 -11.41
CA GLN A 182 -14.08 12.45 -10.84
C GLN A 182 -14.43 11.95 -9.43
N LEU A 183 -13.72 10.93 -8.92
CA LEU A 183 -13.99 10.31 -7.61
C LEU A 183 -13.13 10.86 -6.46
N THR A 184 -12.28 11.87 -6.69
CA THR A 184 -11.39 12.43 -5.66
C THR A 184 -12.08 13.47 -4.76
N ILE A 185 -11.72 13.46 -3.46
CA ILE A 185 -12.41 14.15 -2.34
C ILE A 185 -12.35 15.69 -2.46
N PRO A 186 -13.46 16.43 -2.21
CA PRO A 186 -13.49 17.89 -2.28
C PRO A 186 -12.72 18.55 -1.12
N GLY A 187 -11.68 19.34 -1.45
CA GLY A 187 -10.99 20.22 -0.50
C GLY A 187 -9.49 20.46 -0.75
N ILE A 188 -8.79 19.53 -1.40
CA ILE A 188 -7.35 19.64 -1.75
C ILE A 188 -7.15 20.33 -3.13
N ASN A 189 -8.25 20.71 -3.78
CA ASN A 189 -8.33 20.89 -5.23
C ASN A 189 -7.85 22.25 -5.77
N GLU A 190 -7.68 23.30 -4.97
CA GLU A 190 -7.47 24.65 -5.56
C GLU A 190 -6.07 24.82 -6.18
N PHE A 191 -5.03 24.27 -5.54
CA PHE A 191 -3.65 24.33 -6.04
C PHE A 191 -3.39 23.31 -7.16
N LEU A 192 -4.06 22.15 -7.10
CA LEU A 192 -4.00 21.14 -8.16
C LEU A 192 -4.78 21.61 -9.40
N GLN A 193 -5.95 22.24 -9.24
CA GLN A 193 -6.75 22.77 -10.35
C GLN A 193 -6.02 23.84 -11.17
N GLN A 194 -5.20 24.71 -10.55
CA GLN A 194 -4.42 25.69 -11.32
C GLN A 194 -3.33 25.02 -12.16
N LYS A 195 -2.64 24.02 -11.60
CA LYS A 195 -1.61 23.25 -12.31
C LYS A 195 -2.19 22.32 -13.38
N GLU A 196 -3.42 21.85 -13.17
CA GLU A 196 -4.18 21.06 -14.14
C GLU A 196 -4.72 21.92 -15.29
N LYS A 197 -5.21 23.14 -15.00
CA LYS A 197 -5.65 24.08 -16.05
C LYS A 197 -4.53 24.48 -17.00
N SER A 198 -3.31 24.68 -16.50
CA SER A 198 -2.16 24.97 -17.36
C SER A 198 -1.79 23.77 -18.25
N LYS A 199 -1.83 22.55 -17.71
CA LYS A 199 -1.56 21.32 -18.48
C LYS A 199 -2.65 21.03 -19.54
N LEU A 200 -3.92 21.24 -19.19
CA LEU A 200 -5.04 21.11 -20.13
C LEU A 200 -4.92 22.11 -21.29
N GLN A 201 -4.53 23.36 -21.01
CA GLN A 201 -4.29 24.36 -22.05
C GLN A 201 -3.12 23.97 -22.97
N GLU A 202 -2.01 23.47 -22.41
CA GLU A 202 -0.87 22.98 -23.20
C GLU A 202 -1.29 21.83 -24.12
N HIS A 203 -2.05 20.86 -23.61
CA HIS A 203 -2.55 19.73 -24.38
C HIS A 203 -3.55 20.15 -25.48
N ASP A 204 -4.46 21.07 -25.18
CA ASP A 204 -5.40 21.60 -26.17
C ASP A 204 -4.66 22.34 -27.31
N ASP A 205 -3.59 23.06 -26.97
CA ASP A 205 -2.79 23.77 -27.96
C ASP A 205 -1.95 22.81 -28.82
N GLU A 206 -1.45 21.72 -28.26
CA GLU A 206 -0.81 20.65 -29.03
C GLU A 206 -1.78 19.96 -29.99
N ASN A 207 -3.00 19.67 -29.54
CA ASN A 207 -4.03 19.06 -30.39
C ASN A 207 -4.47 20.00 -31.51
N LYS A 208 -4.59 21.30 -31.25
CA LYS A 208 -4.81 22.31 -32.29
C LYS A 208 -3.65 22.35 -33.29
N ARG A 209 -2.40 22.22 -32.84
CA ARG A 209 -1.23 22.16 -33.73
C ARG A 209 -1.27 20.91 -34.62
N LYS A 210 -1.50 19.72 -34.04
CA LYS A 210 -1.65 18.46 -34.77
C LYS A 210 -2.81 18.51 -35.79
N TYR A 211 -3.93 19.13 -35.40
CA TYR A 211 -5.06 19.31 -36.31
C TYR A 211 -4.71 20.23 -37.49
N ARG A 212 -3.97 21.33 -37.25
CA ARG A 212 -3.51 22.24 -38.30
C ARG A 212 -2.54 21.56 -39.26
N THR A 213 -1.58 20.78 -38.76
CA THR A 213 -0.64 20.05 -39.63
C THR A 213 -1.36 19.01 -40.49
N LEU A 214 -2.33 18.28 -39.93
CA LEU A 214 -3.17 17.35 -40.69
C LEU A 214 -3.99 18.04 -41.78
N LEU A 215 -4.54 19.23 -41.49
CA LEU A 215 -5.25 20.03 -42.50
C LEU A 215 -4.32 20.47 -43.63
N GLU A 216 -3.10 20.87 -43.31
CA GLU A 216 -2.08 21.22 -44.32
C GLU A 216 -1.71 20.01 -45.18
N SER A 217 -1.52 18.83 -44.59
CA SER A 217 -1.29 17.59 -45.33
C SER A 217 -2.47 17.18 -46.21
N ARG A 218 -3.72 17.45 -45.80
CA ARG A 218 -4.89 17.19 -46.66
C ARG A 218 -4.97 18.13 -47.86
N LYS A 219 -4.47 19.36 -47.72
CA LYS A 219 -4.42 20.35 -48.82
C LYS A 219 -3.36 20.02 -49.87
N THR A 220 -2.35 19.23 -49.54
CA THR A 220 -1.31 18.82 -50.51
C THR A 220 -1.76 17.65 -51.40
N LEU A 221 -2.85 16.96 -51.06
CA LEU A 221 -3.35 15.85 -51.86
C LEU A 221 -3.81 16.33 -53.25
N PRO A 222 -3.52 15.57 -54.33
CA PRO A 222 -3.87 15.96 -55.70
C PRO A 222 -5.35 16.28 -55.91
N ILE A 223 -6.26 15.56 -55.23
CA ILE A 223 -7.70 15.79 -55.33
C ILE A 223 -8.15 17.16 -54.80
N TYR A 224 -7.39 17.77 -53.87
CA TYR A 224 -7.78 19.03 -53.23
C TYR A 224 -7.85 20.18 -54.25
N LYS A 225 -7.07 20.13 -55.33
CA LYS A 225 -7.10 21.12 -56.42
C LYS A 225 -8.46 21.17 -57.13
N PHE A 226 -9.16 20.04 -57.19
CA PHE A 226 -10.45 19.90 -57.88
C PHE A 226 -11.63 19.95 -56.90
N ARG A 227 -11.40 20.36 -55.65
CA ARG A 227 -12.42 20.33 -54.60
C ARG A 227 -13.67 21.13 -54.97
N GLU A 228 -13.51 22.33 -55.53
CA GLU A 228 -14.64 23.20 -55.85
C GLU A 228 -15.48 22.63 -56.99
N ASP A 229 -14.83 22.18 -58.06
CA ASP A 229 -15.48 21.53 -59.21
C ASP A 229 -16.23 20.26 -58.79
N LEU A 230 -15.61 19.44 -57.93
CA LEU A 230 -16.22 18.23 -57.39
C LEU A 230 -17.43 18.55 -56.52
N MET A 231 -17.36 19.60 -55.69
CA MET A 231 -18.50 20.06 -54.89
C MET A 231 -19.65 20.61 -55.75
N SER A 232 -19.37 21.23 -56.89
CA SER A 232 -20.42 21.62 -57.86
C SER A 232 -21.06 20.39 -58.48
N ALA A 233 -20.23 19.46 -58.98
CA ALA A 233 -20.70 18.24 -59.63
C ALA A 233 -21.56 17.36 -58.70
N ILE A 234 -21.25 17.30 -57.40
CA ILE A 234 -22.08 16.59 -56.40
C ILE A 234 -23.47 17.23 -56.25
N ARG A 235 -23.58 18.57 -56.35
CA ARG A 235 -24.88 19.25 -56.24
C ARG A 235 -25.74 19.04 -57.47
N ASP A 236 -25.11 19.04 -58.64
CA ASP A 236 -25.80 19.03 -59.93
C ASP A 236 -26.16 17.62 -60.41
N HIS A 237 -25.45 16.59 -59.90
CA HIS A 237 -25.60 15.22 -60.36
C HIS A 237 -25.85 14.23 -59.22
N GLN A 238 -26.91 13.44 -59.34
CA GLN A 238 -27.24 12.37 -58.39
C GLN A 238 -26.25 11.19 -58.43
N VAL A 239 -25.61 10.97 -59.59
CA VAL A 239 -24.59 9.93 -59.78
C VAL A 239 -23.36 10.56 -60.43
N LEU A 240 -22.19 10.39 -59.83
CA LEU A 240 -20.91 10.93 -60.29
C LEU A 240 -19.87 9.83 -60.31
N ILE A 241 -19.13 9.71 -61.42
CA ILE A 241 -18.02 8.76 -61.56
C ILE A 241 -16.72 9.55 -61.45
N ILE A 242 -15.88 9.20 -60.47
CA ILE A 242 -14.60 9.88 -60.21
C ILE A 242 -13.47 8.89 -60.52
N GLU A 243 -12.66 9.20 -61.52
CA GLU A 243 -11.47 8.42 -61.87
C GLU A 243 -10.19 9.03 -61.27
N GLY A 244 -9.21 8.19 -60.94
CA GLY A 244 -7.82 8.61 -61.00
C GLY A 244 -6.85 7.64 -60.33
N GLU A 245 -5.61 8.06 -60.21
CA GLU A 245 -4.51 7.24 -59.67
C GLU A 245 -4.62 6.93 -58.17
N THR A 246 -4.05 5.79 -57.76
CA THR A 246 -3.93 5.35 -56.35
C THR A 246 -3.11 6.36 -55.55
N GLY A 247 -3.55 6.69 -54.33
CA GLY A 247 -2.84 7.67 -53.47
C GLY A 247 -3.17 9.14 -53.74
N SER A 248 -4.06 9.45 -54.69
CA SER A 248 -4.52 10.82 -54.96
C SER A 248 -5.48 11.41 -53.90
N GLY A 249 -5.89 10.62 -52.90
CA GLY A 249 -6.82 11.03 -51.84
C GLY A 249 -8.30 10.89 -52.19
N LYS A 250 -8.67 9.97 -53.09
CA LYS A 250 -10.06 9.68 -53.46
C LYS A 250 -10.89 9.00 -52.37
N THR A 251 -10.25 8.16 -51.57
CA THR A 251 -10.85 7.47 -50.42
C THR A 251 -10.83 8.38 -49.20
#